data_AF-A0A811VG91-F1
#
_entry.id   AF-A0A811VG91-F1
#
_cell.length_a   1.000
_cell.length_b   1.000
_cell.length_c   1.000
_cell.angle_alpha   90.00
_cell.angle_beta   90.00
_cell.angle_gamma   90.00
#
_symmetry.space_group_name_H-M   'P 1'
#
loop_
_entity.id
_entity.type
_entity.pdbx_description
1 polymer ?
#
loop_
_entity_poly.entity_id
_entity_poly.type
_entity_poly.pdbx_seq_one_letter_code
_entity_poly.pdbx_strand_id
1 'polypeptide(L)'
;MLLNDFGEPVAPEEFAEKQLDLRAPLLLASPNTSLKNVPEDWCGIIYTTRRVIKESKDLSSASPKRIGELEENKPTEIRLPNGSRISITPFSWSIGRQETKLIFLLKDEYITRICIDVLANTLNSIISNNVLRKAIKEGVDVVHLNDSFAIGANPRDPKIHHTWFRLHLLIYLIRPKKYVDYTKQRYLDIL
;
A
#
# COMPACT_ATOMS: atom_id res chain seq x y z
N MET A 1 -7.23 -3.05 -0.02
CA MET A 1 -7.42 -2.00 -1.05
C MET A 1 -7.57 -2.60 -2.44
N LEU A 2 -8.72 -2.39 -3.10
CA LEU A 2 -8.92 -2.79 -4.50
C LEU A 2 -8.16 -1.85 -5.43
N LEU A 3 -7.69 -2.35 -6.57
CA LEU A 3 -7.00 -1.58 -7.61
C LEU A 3 -7.88 -1.45 -8.85
N ASN A 4 -7.97 -0.26 -9.43
CA ASN A 4 -8.58 -0.06 -10.74
C ASN A 4 -7.68 -0.59 -11.87
N ASP A 5 -8.12 -0.43 -13.11
CA ASP A 5 -7.39 -0.87 -14.30
C ASP A 5 -6.04 -0.17 -14.53
N PHE A 6 -5.77 0.93 -13.82
CA PHE A 6 -4.50 1.66 -13.85
C PHE A 6 -3.60 1.34 -12.64
N GLY A 7 -4.04 0.44 -11.76
CA GLY A 7 -3.29 0.06 -10.57
C GLY A 7 -3.42 1.07 -9.43
N GLU A 8 -4.40 1.97 -9.51
CA GLU A 8 -4.66 2.95 -8.47
C GLU A 8 -5.64 2.38 -7.45
N PRO A 9 -5.38 2.57 -6.15
CA PRO A 9 -6.31 2.13 -5.13
C PRO A 9 -7.64 2.85 -5.22
N VAL A 10 -8.73 2.10 -5.16
CA VAL A 10 -10.11 2.60 -5.14
C VAL A 10 -10.78 2.24 -3.82
N ALA A 11 -11.50 3.21 -3.27
CA ALA A 11 -12.39 2.98 -2.14
C ALA A 11 -13.63 2.22 -2.63
N PRO A 12 -14.04 1.12 -1.97
CA PRO A 12 -15.30 0.46 -2.22
C PRO A 12 -16.42 1.27 -1.54
N GLU A 13 -16.69 2.48 -2.04
CA GLU A 13 -17.93 3.19 -1.71
C GLU A 13 -19.09 2.58 -2.52
N GLU A 14 -20.33 2.68 -2.04
CA GLU A 14 -21.53 2.12 -2.73
C GLU A 14 -21.65 2.56 -4.20
N PHE A 15 -21.06 3.70 -4.57
CA PHE A 15 -21.02 4.19 -5.95
C PHE A 15 -19.96 3.48 -6.81
N ALA A 16 -18.84 3.11 -6.19
CA ALA A 16 -17.76 2.35 -6.83
C ALA A 16 -18.13 0.87 -6.98
N GLU A 17 -18.93 0.28 -6.08
CA GLU A 17 -19.37 -1.13 -6.19
C GLU A 17 -20.02 -1.47 -7.55
N LYS A 18 -20.76 -0.54 -8.16
CA LYS A 18 -21.39 -0.74 -9.48
C LYS A 18 -20.45 -0.55 -10.67
N GLN A 19 -19.29 0.09 -10.47
CA GLN A 19 -18.32 0.41 -11.51
C GLN A 19 -16.99 -0.33 -11.34
N LEU A 20 -16.80 -1.01 -10.22
CA LEU A 20 -15.60 -1.78 -9.94
C LEU A 20 -15.57 -2.97 -10.89
N ASP A 21 -14.45 -3.12 -11.60
CA ASP A 21 -14.21 -4.33 -12.37
C ASP A 21 -14.29 -5.53 -11.42
N LEU A 22 -15.16 -6.49 -11.72
CA LEU A 22 -15.28 -7.74 -10.97
C LEU A 22 -13.95 -8.51 -10.93
N ARG A 23 -13.00 -8.19 -11.80
CA ARG A 23 -11.64 -8.75 -11.85
C ARG A 23 -10.57 -7.85 -11.25
N ALA A 24 -10.95 -6.70 -10.69
CA ALA A 24 -10.04 -5.76 -10.04
C ALA A 24 -9.14 -6.48 -9.02
N PRO A 25 -7.81 -6.31 -9.09
CA PRO A 25 -6.91 -6.86 -8.09
C PRO A 25 -7.17 -6.31 -6.68
N LEU A 26 -6.96 -7.12 -5.65
CA LEU A 26 -7.05 -6.70 -4.26
C LEU A 26 -5.68 -6.79 -3.58
N LEU A 27 -5.19 -5.68 -3.04
CA LEU A 27 -4.06 -5.70 -2.10
C LEU A 27 -4.57 -5.97 -0.69
N LEU A 28 -4.13 -7.06 -0.08
CA LEU A 28 -4.51 -7.42 1.30
C LEU A 28 -3.36 -7.12 2.27
N ALA A 29 -3.53 -6.08 3.08
CA ALA A 29 -2.45 -5.54 3.92
C ALA A 29 -2.34 -6.19 5.32
N SER A 30 -3.38 -6.83 5.84
CA SER A 30 -3.37 -7.50 7.14
C SER A 30 -4.28 -8.74 7.14
N PRO A 31 -4.01 -9.74 8.00
CA PRO A 31 -4.79 -10.97 8.06
C PRO A 31 -6.24 -10.78 8.52
N ASN A 32 -6.52 -9.68 9.25
CA ASN A 32 -7.85 -9.34 9.77
C ASN A 32 -8.61 -8.35 8.87
N THR A 33 -8.06 -8.02 7.71
CA THR A 33 -8.75 -7.14 6.76
C THR A 33 -10.00 -7.87 6.26
N SER A 34 -11.18 -7.34 6.59
CA SER A 34 -12.45 -8.01 6.24
C SER A 34 -12.69 -7.93 4.74
N LEU A 35 -12.95 -9.09 4.12
CA LEU A 35 -13.36 -9.17 2.72
C LEU A 35 -14.88 -8.94 2.54
N LYS A 36 -15.61 -8.60 3.60
CA LYS A 36 -17.08 -8.44 3.59
C LYS A 36 -17.58 -7.28 2.73
N ASN A 37 -16.73 -6.29 2.47
CA ASN A 37 -17.05 -5.12 1.66
C ASN A 37 -16.71 -5.33 0.17
N VAL A 38 -16.41 -6.56 -0.23
CA VAL A 38 -16.14 -6.92 -1.61
C VAL A 38 -17.40 -7.61 -2.17
N PRO A 39 -17.89 -7.24 -3.37
CA PRO A 39 -19.07 -7.86 -3.96
C PRO A 39 -18.97 -9.39 -4.04
N GLU A 40 -20.09 -10.09 -3.86
CA GLU A 40 -20.13 -11.57 -3.86
C GLU A 40 -19.66 -12.17 -5.20
N ASP A 41 -19.92 -11.47 -6.31
CA ASP A 41 -19.56 -11.85 -7.67
C ASP A 41 -18.14 -11.42 -8.07
N TRP A 42 -17.41 -10.73 -7.18
CA TRP A 42 -16.02 -10.36 -7.43
C TRP A 42 -15.12 -11.59 -7.53
N CYS A 43 -14.34 -11.65 -8.61
CA CYS A 43 -13.49 -12.77 -9.00
C CYS A 43 -12.01 -12.39 -9.23
N GLY A 44 -11.59 -11.20 -8.79
CA GLY A 44 -10.20 -10.73 -8.89
C GLY A 44 -9.19 -11.55 -8.06
N ILE A 45 -7.91 -11.23 -8.28
CA ILE A 45 -6.76 -11.84 -7.58
C ILE A 45 -6.43 -11.03 -6.33
N ILE A 46 -6.24 -11.73 -5.21
CA ILE A 46 -5.76 -11.19 -3.94
C ILE A 46 -4.23 -11.26 -3.92
N TYR A 47 -3.57 -10.12 -3.90
CA TYR A 47 -2.13 -10.01 -3.77
C TYR A 47 -1.73 -9.70 -2.32
N THR A 48 -0.89 -10.58 -1.75
CA THR A 48 -0.43 -10.45 -0.37
C THR A 48 0.78 -11.34 -0.09
N THR A 49 1.34 -11.30 1.11
CA THR A 49 2.52 -12.09 1.47
C THR A 49 2.15 -13.42 2.14
N ARG A 50 3.08 -14.39 2.09
CA ARG A 50 2.94 -15.70 2.78
C ARG A 50 2.54 -15.59 4.25
N ARG A 51 3.04 -14.56 4.96
CA ARG A 51 2.72 -14.36 6.38
C ARG A 51 1.25 -14.02 6.58
N VAL A 52 0.72 -13.09 5.80
CA VAL A 52 -0.70 -12.73 5.84
C VAL A 52 -1.58 -13.93 5.47
N ILE A 53 -1.19 -14.71 4.46
CA ILE A 53 -1.92 -15.93 4.06
C ILE A 53 -2.03 -16.92 5.23
N LYS A 54 -0.92 -17.16 5.96
CA LYS A 54 -0.89 -18.10 7.09
C LYS A 54 -1.67 -17.60 8.30
N GLU A 55 -1.70 -16.29 8.54
CA GLU A 55 -2.36 -15.67 9.68
C GLU A 55 -3.86 -15.43 9.43
N SER A 56 -4.29 -15.34 8.16
CA SER A 56 -5.66 -15.02 7.79
C SER A 56 -6.57 -16.25 7.77
N LYS A 57 -7.66 -16.18 8.54
CA LYS A 57 -8.71 -17.21 8.53
C LYS A 57 -9.49 -17.18 7.21
N ASP A 58 -9.80 -15.99 6.70
CA ASP A 58 -10.61 -15.83 5.49
C ASP A 58 -9.88 -16.39 4.26
N LEU A 59 -8.57 -16.18 4.15
CA LEU A 59 -7.77 -16.71 3.04
C LEU A 59 -7.53 -18.22 3.11
N SER A 60 -7.56 -18.83 4.30
CA SER A 60 -7.39 -20.29 4.43
C SER A 60 -8.49 -21.08 3.71
N SER A 61 -9.65 -20.46 3.50
CA SER A 61 -10.80 -21.01 2.76
C SER A 61 -10.86 -20.59 1.29
N ALA A 62 -10.06 -19.60 0.88
CA ALA A 62 -10.06 -19.08 -0.48
C ALA A 62 -9.39 -20.08 -1.45
N SER A 63 -9.89 -20.15 -2.69
CA SER A 63 -9.27 -20.97 -3.73
C SER A 63 -7.82 -20.48 -3.96
N PRO A 64 -6.80 -21.37 -3.93
CA PRO A 64 -5.40 -20.98 -4.16
C PRO A 64 -5.19 -20.24 -5.49
N LYS A 65 -6.05 -20.49 -6.48
CA LYS A 65 -6.01 -19.83 -7.79
C LYS A 65 -6.30 -18.33 -7.75
N ARG A 66 -6.88 -17.83 -6.66
CA ARG A 66 -7.19 -16.41 -6.46
C ARG A 66 -6.12 -15.67 -5.66
N ILE A 67 -5.06 -16.34 -5.22
CA ILE A 67 -4.02 -15.73 -4.38
C ILE A 67 -2.75 -15.55 -5.20
N GLY A 68 -2.36 -14.29 -5.40
CA GLY A 68 -1.04 -13.91 -5.90
C GLY A 68 -0.09 -13.71 -4.73
N GLU A 69 0.67 -14.73 -4.37
CA GLU A 69 1.68 -14.62 -3.31
C GLU A 69 2.81 -13.67 -3.75
N LEU A 70 3.11 -12.69 -2.92
CA LEU A 70 4.18 -11.73 -3.09
C LEU A 70 5.30 -11.99 -2.07
N GLU A 71 6.55 -11.79 -2.49
CA GLU A 71 7.70 -11.86 -1.60
C GLU A 71 8.00 -10.47 -1.00
N GLU A 72 8.20 -10.42 0.32
CA GLU A 72 8.52 -9.18 1.02
C GLU A 72 9.82 -8.57 0.50
N ASN A 73 9.80 -7.25 0.26
CA ASN A 73 10.92 -6.44 -0.23
C ASN A 73 11.37 -6.79 -1.66
N LYS A 74 10.61 -7.59 -2.42
CA LYS A 74 10.89 -7.85 -3.83
C LYS A 74 9.76 -7.37 -4.73
N PRO A 75 10.08 -6.72 -5.85
CA PRO A 75 9.09 -6.34 -6.83
C PRO A 75 8.59 -7.56 -7.58
N THR A 76 7.26 -7.67 -7.70
CA THR A 76 6.59 -8.64 -8.55
C THR A 76 5.82 -7.89 -9.63
N GLU A 77 6.10 -8.17 -10.90
CA GLU A 77 5.33 -7.62 -12.01
C GLU A 77 4.00 -8.36 -12.14
N ILE A 78 2.91 -7.60 -12.30
CA ILE A 78 1.58 -8.13 -12.58
C ILE A 78 0.99 -7.41 -13.79
N ARG A 79 0.06 -8.09 -14.46
CA ARG A 79 -0.69 -7.54 -15.59
C ARG A 79 -2.11 -7.22 -15.14
N LEU A 80 -2.52 -5.97 -15.36
CA LEU A 80 -3.87 -5.50 -15.06
C LEU A 80 -4.87 -5.92 -16.16
N PRO A 81 -6.18 -5.85 -15.91
CA PRO A 81 -7.20 -6.27 -16.87
C PRO A 81 -7.12 -5.55 -18.23
N ASN A 82 -6.77 -4.27 -18.24
CA ASN A 82 -6.55 -3.48 -19.48
C ASN A 82 -5.23 -3.83 -20.20
N GLY A 83 -4.45 -4.77 -19.69
CA GLY A 83 -3.19 -5.23 -20.25
C GLY A 83 -1.96 -4.42 -19.84
N SER A 84 -2.13 -3.33 -19.08
CA SER A 84 -1.02 -2.56 -18.50
C SER A 84 -0.25 -3.39 -17.46
N ARG A 85 0.98 -2.96 -17.17
CA ARG A 85 1.87 -3.65 -16.24
C ARG A 85 2.23 -2.75 -15.08
N ILE A 86 2.14 -3.30 -13.88
CA ILE A 86 2.61 -2.64 -12.67
C ILE A 86 3.52 -3.59 -11.91
N SER A 87 4.45 -3.04 -11.15
CA SER A 87 5.21 -3.80 -10.16
C SER A 87 4.67 -3.52 -8.76
N ILE A 88 4.51 -4.59 -7.97
CA ILE A 88 4.06 -4.51 -6.57
C ILE A 88 5.19 -5.02 -5.69
N THR A 89 5.60 -4.20 -4.71
CA THR A 89 6.56 -4.59 -3.68
C THR A 89 5.92 -4.45 -2.30
N PRO A 90 5.68 -5.55 -1.56
CA PRO A 90 5.18 -5.47 -0.19
C PRO A 90 6.31 -5.31 0.82
N PHE A 91 6.07 -4.53 1.87
CA PHE A 91 6.98 -4.33 3.00
C PHE A 91 6.25 -4.64 4.29
N SER A 92 6.82 -5.51 5.13
CA SER A 92 6.29 -5.73 6.48
C SER A 92 6.51 -4.49 7.34
N TRP A 93 5.42 -3.91 7.82
CA TRP A 93 5.42 -2.82 8.79
C TRP A 93 5.53 -3.36 10.22
N SER A 94 4.92 -4.50 10.51
CA SER A 94 4.98 -5.16 11.82
C SER A 94 6.32 -5.87 12.07
N ILE A 95 6.79 -5.86 13.32
CA ILE A 95 8.01 -6.56 13.77
C ILE A 95 7.66 -7.64 14.79
N GLY A 96 8.32 -8.79 14.72
CA GLY A 96 8.21 -9.85 15.71
C GLY A 96 6.83 -10.51 15.74
N ARG A 97 6.23 -10.65 16.93
CA ARG A 97 4.94 -11.32 17.16
C ARG A 97 3.71 -10.41 16.96
N GLN A 98 3.90 -9.19 16.46
CA GLN A 98 2.77 -8.33 16.13
C GLN A 98 2.02 -8.88 14.91
N GLU A 99 0.72 -8.61 14.86
CA GLU A 99 -0.11 -8.90 13.69
C GLU A 99 0.55 -8.35 12.42
N THR A 100 0.62 -9.18 11.37
CA THR A 100 1.27 -8.78 10.13
C THR A 100 0.53 -7.64 9.46
N LYS A 101 1.22 -6.51 9.24
CA LYS A 101 0.71 -5.36 8.48
C LYS A 101 1.68 -5.01 7.36
N LEU A 102 1.17 -4.73 6.18
CA LEU A 102 1.95 -4.45 4.98
C LEU A 102 1.80 -3.01 4.52
N ILE A 103 2.88 -2.46 3.99
CA ILE A 103 2.90 -1.30 3.10
C ILE A 103 3.16 -1.83 1.70
N PHE A 104 2.47 -1.33 0.68
CA PHE A 104 2.75 -1.69 -0.70
C PHE A 104 3.35 -0.50 -1.44
N LEU A 105 4.43 -0.74 -2.19
CA LEU A 105 4.90 0.18 -3.22
C LEU A 105 4.45 -0.35 -4.57
N LEU A 106 3.75 0.48 -5.32
CA LEU A 106 3.29 0.19 -6.68
C LEU A 106 4.04 1.10 -7.62
N LYS A 107 4.56 0.55 -8.72
CA LYS A 107 5.26 1.32 -9.73
C LYS A 107 4.85 0.87 -11.12
N ASP A 108 4.38 1.83 -11.91
CA ASP A 108 4.20 1.70 -13.36
C ASP A 108 5.32 2.46 -14.09
N GLU A 109 5.17 2.67 -15.39
CA GLU A 109 6.17 3.37 -16.21
C GLU A 109 6.28 4.88 -15.92
N TYR A 110 5.26 5.48 -15.28
CA TYR A 110 5.15 6.93 -15.05
C TYR A 110 5.12 7.32 -13.57
N ILE A 111 4.50 6.51 -12.70
CA ILE A 111 4.12 6.89 -11.34
C ILE A 111 4.55 5.81 -10.35
N THR A 112 5.18 6.27 -9.26
CA THR A 112 5.51 5.48 -8.07
C THR A 112 4.58 5.86 -6.92
N ARG A 113 3.88 4.86 -6.36
CA ARG A 113 2.84 5.03 -5.34
C ARG A 113 3.15 4.22 -4.10
N ILE A 114 2.87 4.76 -2.92
CA ILE A 114 2.80 3.99 -1.68
C ILE A 114 1.35 3.84 -1.26
N CYS A 115 0.91 2.61 -1.00
CA CYS A 115 -0.45 2.27 -0.59
C CYS A 115 -0.44 1.68 0.83
N ILE A 116 -1.25 2.28 1.70
CA ILE A 116 -1.29 1.96 3.13
C ILE A 116 -2.74 1.78 3.57
N ASP A 117 -3.12 0.52 3.79
CA ASP A 117 -4.50 0.16 4.14
C ASP A 117 -4.71 0.09 5.65
N VAL A 118 -3.69 -0.41 6.38
CA VAL A 118 -3.77 -0.58 7.83
C VAL A 118 -2.54 0.03 8.48
N LEU A 119 -2.73 0.99 9.36
CA LEU A 119 -1.64 1.64 10.10
C LEU A 119 -1.09 0.71 11.19
N ALA A 120 0.22 0.58 11.24
CA ALA A 120 0.90 -0.04 12.37
C ALA A 120 1.12 0.95 13.52
N ASN A 121 1.44 0.42 14.70
CA ASN A 121 1.63 1.22 15.91
C ASN A 121 3.05 1.82 16.05
N THR A 122 3.93 1.58 15.09
CA THR A 122 5.33 2.03 15.11
C THR A 122 5.78 2.44 13.73
N LEU A 123 6.67 3.42 13.61
CA LEU A 123 7.30 3.82 12.34
C LEU A 123 8.67 3.16 12.12
N ASN A 124 9.14 2.37 13.08
CA ASN A 124 10.52 1.87 13.10
C ASN A 124 10.86 1.00 11.88
N SER A 125 9.93 0.17 11.41
CA SER A 125 10.15 -0.69 10.25
C SER A 125 10.32 0.11 8.95
N ILE A 126 9.68 1.28 8.81
CA ILE A 126 9.91 2.16 7.67
C ILE A 126 11.34 2.72 7.72
N ILE A 127 11.81 3.05 8.92
CA ILE A 127 13.15 3.61 9.14
C ILE A 127 14.25 2.55 9.03
N SER A 128 13.97 1.28 9.35
CA SER A 128 14.96 0.20 9.30
C SER A 128 14.96 -0.59 8.00
N ASN A 129 13.92 -0.48 7.17
CA ASN A 129 13.82 -1.20 5.90
C ASN A 129 14.60 -0.48 4.79
N ASN A 130 15.80 -0.99 4.47
CA ASN A 130 16.68 -0.39 3.47
C ASN A 130 16.06 -0.33 2.07
N VAL A 131 15.23 -1.30 1.69
CA VAL A 131 14.60 -1.34 0.36
C VAL A 131 13.52 -0.27 0.27
N LEU A 132 12.63 -0.19 1.26
CA LEU A 132 11.60 0.85 1.32
C LEU A 132 12.21 2.26 1.40
N ARG A 133 13.26 2.44 2.19
CA ARG A 133 13.98 3.73 2.26
C ARG A 133 14.63 4.12 0.94
N LYS A 134 15.19 3.15 0.21
CA LYS A 134 15.78 3.41 -1.10
C LYS A 134 14.68 3.87 -2.06
N ALA A 135 13.55 3.18 -2.11
CA ALA A 135 12.40 3.59 -2.92
C ALA A 135 11.90 5.00 -2.56
N ILE A 136 11.75 5.30 -1.27
CA ILE A 136 11.38 6.65 -0.79
C ILE A 136 12.37 7.73 -1.24
N LYS A 137 13.68 7.43 -1.22
CA LYS A 137 14.73 8.36 -1.68
C LYS A 137 14.72 8.57 -3.19
N GLU A 138 14.38 7.53 -3.96
CA GLU A 138 14.27 7.61 -5.42
C GLU A 138 13.08 8.47 -5.85
N GLY A 139 12.06 8.58 -4.99
CA GLY A 139 10.90 9.43 -5.19
C GLY A 139 9.61 8.63 -5.11
N VAL A 140 8.61 9.21 -4.45
CA VAL A 140 7.24 8.69 -4.39
C VAL A 140 6.33 9.83 -4.82
N ASP A 141 5.55 9.60 -5.87
CA ASP A 141 4.67 10.61 -6.46
C ASP A 141 3.38 10.74 -5.67
N VAL A 142 2.81 9.60 -5.26
CA VAL A 142 1.50 9.53 -4.59
C VAL A 142 1.54 8.63 -3.36
N VAL A 143 0.89 9.04 -2.28
CA VAL A 143 0.67 8.22 -1.08
C VAL A 143 -0.83 8.05 -0.88
N HIS A 144 -1.30 6.82 -0.98
CA HIS A 144 -2.68 6.44 -0.69
C HIS A 144 -2.79 5.90 0.73
N LEU A 145 -3.71 6.49 1.49
CA LEU A 145 -4.00 6.13 2.87
C LEU A 145 -5.47 5.73 2.97
N ASN A 146 -5.75 4.61 3.62
CA ASN A 146 -7.11 4.32 4.07
C ASN A 146 -7.41 5.18 5.31
N ASP A 147 -8.28 6.16 5.14
CA ASP A 147 -8.71 7.12 6.16
C ASP A 147 -10.09 6.80 6.76
N SER A 148 -10.59 5.58 6.57
CA SER A 148 -11.88 5.12 7.12
C SER A 148 -12.04 5.35 8.63
N PHE A 149 -10.94 5.40 9.38
CA PHE A 149 -10.95 5.74 10.80
C PHE A 149 -11.49 7.15 11.10
N ALA A 150 -11.43 8.07 10.13
CA ALA A 150 -11.85 9.46 10.28
C ALA A 150 -13.34 9.67 9.93
N ILE A 151 -13.96 8.73 9.21
CA ILE A 151 -15.36 8.84 8.77
C ILE A 151 -16.28 8.81 10.00
N GLY A 152 -17.05 9.90 10.19
CA GLY A 152 -17.98 10.03 11.32
C GLY A 152 -17.31 10.13 12.70
N ALA A 153 -15.98 10.25 12.75
CA ALA A 153 -15.23 10.25 14.00
C ALA A 153 -15.34 11.60 14.73
N ASN A 154 -15.39 11.56 16.07
CA ASN A 154 -15.36 12.77 16.88
C ASN A 154 -13.96 13.39 16.79
N PRO A 155 -13.83 14.65 16.32
CA PRO A 155 -12.53 15.29 16.19
C PRO A 155 -11.81 15.51 17.51
N ARG A 156 -12.49 15.38 18.67
CA ARG A 156 -11.90 15.47 20.01
C ARG A 156 -11.46 14.13 20.60
N ASP A 157 -11.70 13.01 19.92
CA ASP A 157 -11.25 11.70 20.41
C ASP A 157 -9.71 11.62 20.39
N PRO A 158 -9.05 11.42 21.54
CA PRO A 158 -7.59 11.29 21.60
C PRO A 158 -7.04 10.22 20.65
N LYS A 159 -7.75 9.11 20.43
CA LYS A 159 -7.33 8.06 19.50
C LYS A 159 -7.26 8.56 18.06
N ILE A 160 -8.23 9.35 17.64
CA ILE A 160 -8.28 9.95 16.30
C ILE A 160 -7.14 10.95 16.12
N HIS A 161 -6.91 11.81 17.12
CA HIS A 161 -5.76 12.72 17.12
C HIS A 161 -4.41 11.99 17.02
N HIS A 162 -4.23 10.91 17.80
CA HIS A 162 -3.01 10.11 17.74
C HIS A 162 -2.81 9.45 16.38
N THR A 163 -3.87 8.97 15.73
CA THR A 163 -3.80 8.41 14.38
C THR A 163 -3.41 9.47 13.35
N TRP A 164 -4.03 10.65 13.39
CA TRP A 164 -3.66 11.79 12.53
C TRP A 164 -2.20 12.21 12.70
N PHE A 165 -1.72 12.30 13.95
CA PHE A 165 -0.33 12.62 14.23
C PHE A 165 0.64 11.59 13.62
N ARG A 166 0.32 10.30 13.72
CA ARG A 166 1.12 9.23 13.10
C ARG A 166 1.12 9.32 11.59
N LEU A 167 -0.02 9.60 10.97
CA LEU A 167 -0.12 9.83 9.52
C LEU A 167 0.73 11.02 9.08
N HIS A 168 0.68 12.12 9.83
CA HIS A 168 1.51 13.28 9.54
C HIS A 168 3.01 12.94 9.57
N LEU A 169 3.48 12.23 10.61
CA LEU A 169 4.86 11.77 10.70
C LEU A 169 5.23 10.81 9.57
N LEU A 170 4.33 9.90 9.21
CA LEU A 170 4.51 8.96 8.10
C LEU A 170 4.70 9.70 6.77
N ILE A 171 3.82 10.66 6.47
CA ILE A 171 3.92 11.49 5.26
C ILE A 171 5.25 12.25 5.26
N TYR A 172 5.68 12.79 6.40
CA TYR A 172 6.97 13.46 6.53
C TYR A 172 8.16 12.53 6.25
N LEU A 173 8.07 11.25 6.64
CA LEU A 173 9.11 10.25 6.38
C LEU A 173 9.15 9.79 4.91
N ILE A 174 7.97 9.66 4.27
CA ILE A 174 7.83 9.20 2.89
C ILE A 174 8.12 10.32 1.89
N ARG A 175 7.92 11.58 2.27
CA ARG A 175 8.24 12.71 1.38
C ARG A 175 9.71 12.59 0.96
N PRO A 176 10.02 12.60 -0.35
CA PRO A 176 11.40 12.64 -0.79
C PRO A 176 12.04 13.89 -0.18
N LYS A 177 12.96 13.67 0.76
CA LYS A 177 13.84 14.73 1.22
C LYS A 177 14.74 15.01 0.04
N LYS A 178 14.52 16.14 -0.65
CA LYS A 178 15.48 16.65 -1.63
C LYS A 178 16.86 16.55 -0.96
N TYR A 179 17.70 15.63 -1.41
CA TYR A 179 19.14 15.86 -1.32
C TYR A 179 19.38 16.95 -2.34
N VAL A 180 19.35 18.20 -1.88
CA VAL A 180 19.93 19.25 -2.69
C VAL A 180 21.42 18.98 -2.64
N ASP A 181 21.93 18.36 -3.69
CA ASP A 181 23.35 18.31 -3.96
C ASP A 181 23.74 19.72 -4.44
N TYR A 182 23.79 20.67 -3.49
CA TYR A 182 24.08 22.09 -3.72
C TYR A 182 25.50 22.34 -4.26
N THR A 183 26.28 21.28 -4.56
CA THR A 183 27.67 21.39 -4.98
C THR A 183 28.02 20.61 -6.26
N LYS A 184 27.07 19.93 -6.93
CA LYS A 184 27.35 19.25 -8.21
C LYS A 184 26.46 19.65 -9.38
N GLN A 185 25.66 20.70 -9.20
CA GLN A 185 24.99 21.36 -10.30
C GLN A 185 25.91 22.45 -10.86
N ARG A 186 26.73 22.04 -11.83
CA ARG A 186 27.13 22.90 -12.96
C ARG A 186 27.71 24.29 -12.59
N TYR A 187 28.89 24.32 -11.99
CA TYR A 187 29.95 25.23 -12.49
C TYR A 187 30.66 24.61 -13.70
N LEU A 188 29.89 23.93 -14.54
CA LEU A 188 30.30 23.43 -15.85
C LEU A 188 29.39 23.96 -16.96
N ASP A 189 28.46 24.87 -16.66
CA ASP A 189 27.74 25.61 -17.68
C ASP A 189 27.63 27.08 -17.23
N ILE A 190 28.52 27.93 -17.78
CA ILE A 190 28.50 29.41 -17.79
C ILE A 190 29.26 30.12 -16.63
N LEU A 191 30.60 30.14 -16.71
CA LEU A 191 31.52 31.31 -16.65
C LEU A 191 32.96 30.86 -16.37
#